data_AF-A0A6G6Z9T9-F1
#
_entry.id   AF-A0A6G6Z9T9-F1
#
_cell.length_a   1.000
_cell.length_b   1.000
_cell.length_c   1.000
_cell.angle_alpha   90.00
_cell.angle_beta   90.00
_cell.angle_gamma   90.00
#
_symmetry.space_group_name_H-M   'P 1'
#
loop_
_entity.id
_entity.type
_entity.pdbx_description
1 polymer ?
#
loop_
_entity_poly.entity_id
_entity_poly.type
_entity_poly.pdbx_seq_one_letter_code
_entity_poly.pdbx_strand_id
1 'polypeptide(L)'
;MSAAAARAEPPRLAVFDLEMIDTSLQGEVNGPRTDEQARLLRTGDQVRKELAESGRFRVLDIAPVNAAAHGSNLQACGGCDVKLAGELGADLVMTGVVQKVSNLILNINLYLRDVHSGQLLAAASADMRGNTDESWSRATNYLVRNRLLAPNYGAPQAR
;
A
#
# COMPACT_ATOMS: atom_id res chain seq x y z
N MET A 1 -14.77 -17.20 -36.82
CA MET A 1 -13.56 -16.36 -36.63
C MET A 1 -13.61 -15.87 -35.19
N SER A 2 -12.70 -16.35 -34.34
CA SER A 2 -12.65 -15.94 -32.92
C SER A 2 -11.93 -14.60 -32.85
N ALA A 3 -12.60 -13.56 -32.36
CA ALA A 3 -11.96 -12.28 -32.09
C ALA A 3 -10.98 -12.48 -30.93
N ALA A 4 -9.69 -12.28 -31.18
CA ALA A 4 -8.72 -12.15 -30.10
C ALA A 4 -9.12 -10.92 -29.28
N ALA A 5 -9.58 -11.12 -28.05
CA ALA A 5 -9.74 -10.02 -27.11
C ALA A 5 -8.35 -9.39 -26.95
N ALA A 6 -8.19 -8.16 -27.42
CA ALA A 6 -7.02 -7.35 -27.09
C ALA A 6 -6.98 -7.29 -25.56
N ARG A 7 -6.01 -7.97 -24.93
CA ARG A 7 -5.74 -7.77 -23.51
C ARG A 7 -5.32 -6.32 -23.39
N ALA A 8 -6.21 -5.48 -22.84
CA ALA A 8 -5.84 -4.15 -22.41
C ALA A 8 -4.57 -4.27 -21.54
N GLU A 9 -3.60 -3.37 -21.75
CA GLU A 9 -2.40 -3.35 -20.93
C GLU A 9 -2.80 -3.25 -19.44
N PRO A 10 -2.10 -3.96 -18.54
CA PRO A 10 -2.36 -3.82 -17.11
C PRO A 10 -2.23 -2.36 -16.67
N PRO A 11 -3.12 -1.85 -15.80
CA PRO A 11 -3.06 -0.47 -15.33
C PRO A 11 -1.71 -0.19 -14.65
N ARG A 12 -1.19 1.03 -14.88
CA ARG A 12 0.05 1.51 -14.29
C ARG A 12 -0.21 1.92 -12.85
N LEU A 13 0.55 1.34 -11.93
CA LEU A 13 0.36 1.51 -10.50
C LEU A 13 1.61 2.12 -9.86
N ALA A 14 1.47 3.29 -9.25
CA ALA A 14 2.48 3.81 -8.31
C ALA A 14 2.19 3.24 -6.92
N VAL A 15 3.21 2.66 -6.26
CA VAL A 15 3.10 2.18 -4.87
C VAL A 15 4.11 2.95 -4.04
N PHE A 16 3.63 3.89 -3.23
CA PHE A 16 4.47 4.67 -2.33
C PHE A 16 4.94 3.86 -1.12
N ASP A 17 6.01 4.33 -0.48
CA ASP A 17 6.46 3.75 0.78
C ASP A 17 5.36 3.90 1.83
N LEU A 18 5.25 2.89 2.71
CA LEU A 18 4.29 2.92 3.79
C LEU A 18 4.75 3.88 4.88
N GLU A 19 3.78 4.47 5.57
CA GLU A 19 4.01 5.37 6.69
C GLU A 19 3.78 4.64 8.03
N MET A 20 4.48 5.07 9.08
CA MET A 20 4.27 4.56 10.43
C MET A 20 3.41 5.52 11.23
N ILE A 21 2.37 5.00 11.89
CA ILE A 21 1.65 5.71 12.95
C ILE A 21 1.90 4.94 14.25
N ASP A 22 2.83 5.42 15.08
CA ASP A 22 3.11 4.82 16.39
C ASP A 22 2.42 5.64 17.49
N THR A 23 1.44 5.02 18.14
CA THR A 23 0.72 5.56 19.31
C THR A 23 1.03 4.77 20.58
N SER A 24 2.04 3.90 20.53
CA SER A 24 2.47 3.11 21.68
C SER A 24 3.28 3.94 22.66
N LEU A 25 3.14 3.62 23.96
CA LEU A 25 3.99 4.21 25.02
C LEU A 25 5.48 4.01 24.73
N GLN A 26 5.87 2.89 24.10
CA GLN A 26 7.26 2.66 23.73
C GLN A 26 7.74 3.70 22.71
N GLY A 27 6.97 3.98 21.67
CA GLY A 27 7.29 4.97 20.65
C GLY A 27 7.29 6.39 21.23
N GLU A 28 6.37 6.68 22.14
CA GLU A 28 6.33 7.96 22.87
C GLU A 28 7.60 8.18 23.71
N VAL A 29 8.05 7.16 24.45
CA VAL A 29 9.18 7.28 25.39
C VAL A 29 10.54 7.17 24.69
N ASN A 30 10.67 6.27 23.71
CA ASN A 30 11.97 5.93 23.10
C ASN A 30 12.14 6.47 21.67
N GLY A 31 11.07 7.01 21.07
CA GLY A 31 11.06 7.42 19.68
C GLY A 31 11.03 6.25 18.68
N PRO A 32 11.16 6.56 17.38
CA PRO A 32 11.15 5.57 16.31
C PRO A 32 12.29 4.57 16.41
N ARG A 33 12.00 3.29 16.13
CA ARG A 33 13.01 2.24 16.11
C ARG A 33 13.55 1.96 14.71
N THR A 34 14.85 1.78 14.61
CA THR A 34 15.53 1.48 13.32
C THR A 34 15.10 0.14 12.73
N ASP A 35 14.82 -0.87 13.55
CA ASP A 35 14.35 -2.18 13.08
C ASP A 35 12.92 -2.10 12.51
N GLU A 36 12.05 -1.28 13.10
CA GLU A 36 10.69 -1.02 12.60
C GLU A 36 10.70 -0.23 11.29
N GLN A 37 11.56 0.79 11.18
CA GLN A 37 11.76 1.51 9.92
C GLN A 37 12.24 0.57 8.80
N ALA A 38 13.17 -0.35 9.13
CA ALA A 38 13.62 -1.34 8.16
C ALA A 38 12.50 -2.34 7.78
N ARG A 39 11.62 -2.72 8.71
CA ARG A 39 10.44 -3.54 8.40
C ARG A 39 9.46 -2.80 7.50
N LEU A 40 9.23 -1.51 7.75
CA LEU A 40 8.34 -0.66 6.97
C LEU A 40 8.77 -0.56 5.50
N LEU A 41 10.07 -0.33 5.27
CA LEU A 41 10.64 -0.34 3.92
C LEU A 41 10.46 -1.72 3.25
N ARG A 42 10.79 -2.80 3.96
CA ARG A 42 10.60 -4.17 3.45
C ARG A 42 9.13 -4.48 3.12
N THR A 43 8.18 -3.95 3.89
CA THR A 43 6.76 -4.11 3.60
C THR A 43 6.36 -3.39 2.32
N GLY A 44 6.84 -2.16 2.09
CA GLY A 44 6.63 -1.46 0.82
C GLY A 44 7.17 -2.24 -0.38
N ASP A 45 8.39 -2.76 -0.25
CA ASP A 45 9.02 -3.59 -1.27
C ASP A 45 8.27 -4.90 -1.53
N GLN A 46 7.79 -5.55 -0.47
CA GLN A 46 6.98 -6.75 -0.59
C GLN A 46 5.67 -6.48 -1.33
N VAL A 47 4.96 -5.38 -1.02
CA VAL A 47 3.73 -4.99 -1.73
C VAL A 47 4.01 -4.76 -3.22
N ARG A 48 5.05 -3.98 -3.56
CA ARG A 48 5.47 -3.73 -4.95
C ARG A 48 5.76 -5.02 -5.69
N LYS A 49 6.57 -5.90 -5.07
CA LYS A 49 6.97 -7.17 -5.64
C LYS A 49 5.76 -8.07 -5.91
N GLU A 50 4.90 -8.30 -4.92
CA GLU A 50 3.77 -9.20 -5.06
C GLU A 50 2.73 -8.68 -6.08
N LEU A 51 2.51 -7.37 -6.15
CA LEU A 51 1.62 -6.77 -7.14
C LEU A 51 2.19 -6.85 -8.56
N ALA A 52 3.50 -6.64 -8.73
CA ALA A 52 4.17 -6.80 -10.02
C ALA A 52 4.14 -8.27 -10.50
N GLU A 53 4.49 -9.21 -9.61
CA GLU A 53 4.48 -10.65 -9.90
C GLU A 53 3.08 -11.19 -10.21
N SER A 54 2.02 -10.53 -9.75
CA SER A 54 0.64 -10.91 -10.07
C SER A 54 0.27 -10.73 -11.54
N GLY A 55 1.00 -9.88 -12.29
CA GLY A 55 0.67 -9.50 -13.66
C GLY A 55 -0.60 -8.65 -13.81
N ARG A 56 -1.28 -8.30 -12.70
CA ARG A 56 -2.50 -7.46 -12.72
C ARG A 56 -2.20 -5.97 -12.85
N PHE A 57 -0.98 -5.56 -12.54
CA PHE A 57 -0.54 -4.16 -12.56
C PHE A 57 0.84 -4.04 -13.19
N ARG A 58 1.09 -2.90 -13.83
CA ARG A 58 2.45 -2.46 -14.17
C ARG A 58 2.93 -1.51 -13.08
N VAL A 59 3.70 -2.03 -12.11
CA VAL A 59 4.23 -1.21 -11.02
C VAL A 59 5.30 -0.25 -11.55
N LEU A 60 5.14 1.03 -11.26
CA LEU A 60 6.05 2.10 -11.69
C LEU A 60 7.16 2.35 -10.67
N ASP A 61 8.29 2.88 -11.15
CA ASP A 61 9.35 3.40 -10.29
C ASP A 61 8.93 4.75 -9.69
N ILE A 62 8.96 4.84 -8.36
CA ILE A 62 8.61 6.06 -7.62
C ILE A 62 9.83 6.94 -7.30
N ALA A 63 11.04 6.50 -7.61
CA ALA A 63 12.27 7.23 -7.32
C ALA A 63 12.24 8.73 -7.71
N PRO A 64 11.65 9.13 -8.87
CA PRO A 64 11.60 10.54 -9.27
C PRO A 64 10.82 11.46 -8.31
N VAL A 65 9.84 10.91 -7.59
CA VAL A 65 8.95 11.66 -6.69
C VAL A 65 9.17 11.33 -5.22
N ASN A 66 10.13 10.44 -4.92
CA ASN A 66 10.26 9.86 -3.58
C ASN A 66 10.56 10.91 -2.49
N ALA A 67 11.43 11.89 -2.79
CA ALA A 67 11.72 12.98 -1.86
C ALA A 67 10.47 13.83 -1.54
N ALA A 68 9.62 14.09 -2.54
CA ALA A 68 8.38 14.83 -2.34
C ALA A 68 7.34 14.02 -1.56
N ALA A 69 7.26 12.72 -1.83
CA ALA A 69 6.39 11.78 -1.11
C ALA A 69 6.75 11.72 0.38
N HIS A 70 8.04 11.54 0.71
CA HIS A 70 8.52 11.52 2.10
C HIS A 70 8.45 12.88 2.82
N GLY A 71 8.42 13.98 2.06
CA GLY A 71 8.24 15.33 2.62
C GLY A 71 6.80 15.65 3.04
N SER A 72 5.86 14.72 2.79
CA SER A 72 4.43 14.87 3.05
C SER A 72 3.90 13.73 3.92
N ASN A 73 2.73 13.91 4.53
CA ASN A 73 1.94 12.80 5.08
C ASN A 73 0.92 12.37 4.03
N LEU A 74 1.19 11.30 3.30
CA LEU A 74 0.39 10.85 2.16
C LEU A 74 -1.06 10.50 2.56
N GLN A 75 -1.32 10.13 3.83
CA GLN A 75 -2.68 9.90 4.32
C GLN A 75 -3.50 11.18 4.49
N ALA A 76 -2.85 12.30 4.78
CA ALA A 76 -3.50 13.54 5.19
C ALA A 76 -3.21 14.74 4.27
N CYS A 77 -2.49 14.53 3.15
CA CYS A 77 -2.04 15.61 2.28
C CYS A 77 -3.06 16.12 1.25
N GLY A 78 -4.33 15.74 1.37
CA GLY A 78 -5.38 16.26 0.49
C GLY A 78 -5.23 15.91 -1.00
N GLY A 79 -4.69 14.72 -1.31
CA GLY A 79 -4.55 14.22 -2.69
C GLY A 79 -3.17 14.43 -3.32
N CYS A 80 -2.15 14.77 -2.53
CA CYS A 80 -0.78 14.85 -3.03
C CYS A 80 -0.25 13.50 -3.56
N ASP A 81 -0.68 12.38 -2.97
CA ASP A 81 -0.39 11.03 -3.43
C ASP A 81 -0.86 10.82 -4.87
N VAL A 82 -2.09 11.23 -5.16
CA VAL A 82 -2.68 11.20 -6.51
C VAL A 82 -1.90 12.09 -7.48
N LYS A 83 -1.56 13.31 -7.06
CA LYS A 83 -0.77 14.24 -7.89
C LYS A 83 0.61 13.66 -8.25
N LEU A 84 1.36 13.20 -7.24
CA LEU A 84 2.71 12.64 -7.44
C LEU A 84 2.66 11.37 -8.30
N ALA A 85 1.65 10.52 -8.12
CA ALA A 85 1.46 9.36 -8.98
C ALA A 85 1.12 9.77 -10.43
N GLY A 86 0.34 10.83 -10.62
CA GLY A 86 0.06 11.40 -11.93
C GLY A 86 1.30 11.94 -12.65
N GLU A 87 2.27 12.51 -11.92
CA GLU A 87 3.56 12.95 -12.47
C GLU A 87 4.39 11.78 -13.03
N LEU A 88 4.22 10.57 -12.49
CA LEU A 88 4.81 9.33 -13.01
C LEU A 88 4.01 8.72 -14.18
N GLY A 89 2.85 9.29 -14.50
CA GLY A 89 1.90 8.69 -15.44
C GLY A 89 1.25 7.43 -14.90
N ALA A 90 1.00 7.33 -13.59
CA ALA A 90 0.22 6.22 -13.05
C ALA A 90 -1.27 6.39 -13.35
N ASP A 91 -1.97 5.27 -13.56
CA ASP A 91 -3.44 5.24 -13.63
C ASP A 91 -4.04 5.04 -12.23
N LEU A 92 -3.29 4.35 -11.36
CA LEU A 92 -3.65 4.02 -9.99
C LEU A 92 -2.52 4.39 -9.03
N VAL A 93 -2.89 4.73 -7.79
CA VAL A 93 -1.95 4.96 -6.71
C VAL A 93 -2.29 4.10 -5.50
N MET A 94 -1.26 3.50 -4.91
CA MET A 94 -1.35 2.79 -3.64
C MET A 94 -0.51 3.47 -2.57
N THR A 95 -1.15 3.76 -1.45
CA THR A 95 -0.49 4.18 -0.21
C THR A 95 -0.78 3.18 0.89
N GLY A 96 -0.04 3.25 1.98
CA GLY A 96 -0.30 2.38 3.12
C GLY A 96 0.27 2.89 4.42
N VAL A 97 -0.23 2.32 5.50
CA VAL A 97 0.10 2.72 6.86
C VAL A 97 0.25 1.49 7.71
N VAL A 98 1.30 1.46 8.53
CA VAL A 98 1.38 0.55 9.67
C VAL A 98 1.03 1.33 10.93
N GLN A 99 -0.07 0.96 11.60
CA GLN A 99 -0.42 1.56 12.88
C GLN A 99 0.01 0.63 14.00
N LYS A 100 0.76 1.16 14.96
CA LYS A 100 1.25 0.46 16.13
C LYS A 100 0.65 1.08 17.38
N VAL A 101 -0.06 0.26 18.14
CA VAL A 101 -0.57 0.63 19.47
C VAL A 101 0.28 -0.04 20.56
N SER A 102 0.87 -1.19 20.27
CA SER A 102 1.88 -1.84 21.12
C SER A 102 2.71 -2.85 20.31
N ASN A 103 3.76 -3.43 20.91
CA ASN A 103 4.48 -4.55 20.30
C ASN A 103 3.63 -5.82 20.12
N LEU A 104 2.44 -5.88 20.73
CA LEU A 104 1.50 -6.98 20.58
C LEU A 104 0.41 -6.67 19.54
N ILE A 105 0.06 -5.40 19.31
CA ILE A 105 -1.10 -5.01 18.50
C ILE A 105 -0.69 -3.98 17.48
N LEU A 106 -0.68 -4.40 16.22
CA LEU A 106 -0.42 -3.58 15.05
C LEU A 106 -1.45 -3.89 13.96
N ASN A 107 -1.64 -2.97 13.02
CA ASN A 107 -2.36 -3.24 11.79
C ASN A 107 -1.58 -2.70 10.59
N ILE A 108 -1.86 -3.25 9.41
CA ILE A 108 -1.40 -2.72 8.13
C ILE A 108 -2.63 -2.36 7.32
N ASN A 109 -2.66 -1.14 6.80
CA ASN A 109 -3.70 -0.64 5.92
C ASN A 109 -3.10 -0.29 4.56
N LEU A 110 -3.77 -0.71 3.48
CA LEU A 110 -3.43 -0.38 2.10
C LEU A 110 -4.64 0.27 1.43
N TYR A 111 -4.40 1.34 0.69
CA TYR A 111 -5.43 2.12 0.01
C TYR A 111 -5.08 2.23 -1.46
N LEU A 112 -6.03 1.89 -2.34
CA LEU A 112 -5.89 2.01 -3.78
C LEU A 112 -6.84 3.10 -4.28
N ARG A 113 -6.31 4.13 -4.92
CA ARG A 113 -7.09 5.22 -5.52
C ARG A 113 -6.88 5.27 -7.02
N ASP A 114 -7.92 5.73 -7.70
CA ASP A 114 -7.86 6.15 -9.10
C ASP A 114 -7.16 7.51 -9.21
N VAL A 115 -6.15 7.62 -10.07
CA VAL A 115 -5.35 8.86 -10.19
C VAL A 115 -6.13 9.97 -10.90
N HIS A 116 -7.06 9.62 -11.79
CA HIS A 116 -7.77 10.60 -12.60
C HIS A 116 -8.89 11.33 -11.82
N SER A 117 -9.57 10.60 -10.95
CA SER A 117 -10.70 11.09 -10.14
C SER A 117 -10.34 11.31 -8.67
N GLY A 118 -9.25 10.71 -8.19
CA GLY A 118 -8.88 10.67 -6.77
C GLY A 118 -9.75 9.73 -5.92
N GLN A 119 -10.68 9.01 -6.53
CA GLN A 119 -11.62 8.13 -5.84
C GLN A 119 -10.90 6.93 -5.22
N LEU A 120 -11.22 6.62 -3.97
CA LEU A 120 -10.80 5.37 -3.32
C LEU A 120 -11.53 4.19 -3.96
N LEU A 121 -10.78 3.32 -4.63
CA LEU A 121 -11.29 2.11 -5.29
C LEU A 121 -11.32 0.91 -4.37
N ALA A 122 -10.30 0.78 -3.51
CA ALA A 122 -10.22 -0.31 -2.55
C ALA A 122 -9.45 0.11 -1.29
N ALA A 123 -9.83 -0.49 -0.17
CA ALA A 123 -9.08 -0.43 1.07
C ALA A 123 -8.98 -1.84 1.68
N ALA A 124 -7.79 -2.21 2.12
CA ALA A 124 -7.52 -3.48 2.75
C ALA A 124 -6.83 -3.25 4.10
N SER A 125 -7.24 -3.99 5.12
CA SER A 125 -6.69 -3.91 6.46
C SER A 125 -6.49 -5.30 7.04
N ALA A 126 -5.40 -5.48 7.78
CA ALA A 126 -5.07 -6.71 8.47
C ALA A 126 -4.48 -6.37 9.84
N ASP A 127 -5.14 -6.85 10.88
CA ASP A 127 -4.60 -6.82 12.24
C ASP A 127 -3.58 -7.94 12.43
N MET A 128 -2.49 -7.64 13.11
CA MET A 128 -1.45 -8.60 13.43
C MET A 128 -1.11 -8.59 14.91
N ARG A 129 -0.82 -9.78 15.43
CA ARG A 129 -0.38 -9.99 16.80
C ARG A 129 1.12 -10.26 16.81
N GLY A 130 1.87 -9.37 17.47
CA GLY A 130 3.32 -9.40 17.51
C GLY A 130 3.97 -8.43 16.52
N ASN A 131 5.15 -7.93 16.90
CA ASN A 131 5.96 -6.99 16.14
C ASN A 131 7.26 -7.66 15.68
N THR A 132 7.12 -8.61 14.76
CA THR A 132 8.23 -9.42 14.22
C THR A 132 8.26 -9.38 12.70
N ASP A 133 9.41 -9.69 12.10
CA ASP A 133 9.54 -9.76 10.64
C ASP A 133 8.50 -10.71 10.01
N GLU A 134 8.25 -11.84 10.65
CA GLU A 134 7.28 -12.83 10.19
C GLU A 134 5.83 -12.31 10.24
N SER A 135 5.45 -11.63 11.33
CA SER A 135 4.10 -11.06 11.47
C SER A 135 3.80 -10.02 10.40
N TRP A 136 4.75 -9.11 10.12
CA TRP A 136 4.61 -8.08 9.09
C TRP A 136 4.54 -8.70 7.69
N SER A 137 5.42 -9.66 7.40
CA SER A 137 5.45 -10.29 6.07
C SER A 137 4.19 -11.11 5.78
N ARG A 138 3.68 -11.88 6.75
CA ARG A 138 2.43 -12.64 6.59
C ARG A 138 1.22 -11.72 6.43
N ALA A 139 1.12 -10.66 7.24
CA ALA A 139 0.03 -9.70 7.12
C ALA A 139 0.03 -9.02 5.74
N THR A 140 1.20 -8.63 5.25
CA THR A 140 1.38 -8.05 3.91
C THR A 140 0.95 -9.02 2.81
N ASN A 141 1.42 -10.27 2.88
CA ASN A 141 1.06 -11.29 1.90
C ASN A 141 -0.45 -11.57 1.87
N TYR A 142 -1.08 -11.65 3.04
CA TYR A 142 -2.52 -11.81 3.16
C TYR A 142 -3.28 -10.64 2.53
N LEU A 143 -2.86 -9.39 2.80
CA LEU A 143 -3.48 -8.20 2.21
C LEU A 143 -3.42 -8.22 0.68
N VAL A 144 -2.23 -8.49 0.13
CA VAL A 144 -2.06 -8.48 -1.32
C VAL A 144 -2.85 -9.62 -1.97
N ARG A 145 -2.68 -10.86 -1.51
CA ARG A 145 -3.30 -12.03 -2.16
C ARG A 145 -4.79 -12.16 -1.92
N ASN A 146 -5.24 -11.97 -0.69
CA ASN A 146 -6.61 -12.29 -0.27
C ASN A 146 -7.54 -11.08 -0.29
N ARG A 147 -7.00 -9.86 -0.39
CA ARG A 147 -7.80 -8.63 -0.42
C ARG A 147 -7.60 -7.93 -1.76
N LEU A 148 -6.40 -7.47 -2.08
CA LEU A 148 -6.18 -6.65 -3.29
C LEU A 148 -6.31 -7.44 -4.60
N LEU A 149 -5.78 -8.67 -4.64
CA LEU A 149 -5.80 -9.51 -5.83
C LEU A 149 -7.03 -10.42 -5.92
N ALA A 150 -7.81 -10.54 -4.83
CA ALA A 150 -8.98 -11.40 -4.78
C ALA A 150 -10.11 -10.87 -5.72
N PRO A 151 -10.80 -11.75 -6.45
CA PRO A 151 -11.98 -11.36 -7.21
C PRO A 151 -13.06 -10.76 -6.28
N ASN A 152 -13.66 -9.64 -6.69
CA ASN A 152 -14.80 -8.98 -6.02
C ASN A 152 -14.53 -8.40 -4.62
N TYR A 153 -13.27 -8.21 -4.22
CA TYR A 153 -12.99 -7.54 -2.95
C TYR A 153 -13.38 -6.05 -3.00
N GLY A 154 -14.24 -5.62 -2.07
CA GLY A 154 -14.78 -4.24 -2.02
C GLY A 154 -16.06 -4.01 -2.84
N ALA A 155 -16.54 -5.02 -3.57
CA ALA A 155 -17.88 -4.94 -4.15
C ALA A 155 -18.94 -4.89 -3.03
N PRO A 156 -19.98 -4.05 -3.14
CA PRO A 156 -21.12 -4.13 -2.23
C PRO A 156 -21.64 -5.56 -2.24
N GLN A 157 -21.76 -6.20 -1.07
CA GLN A 157 -22.48 -7.46 -0.99
C GLN A 157 -23.91 -7.19 -1.47
N ALA A 158 -24.36 -7.95 -2.47
CA ALA A 158 -25.76 -7.93 -2.85
C ALA A 158 -26.57 -8.32 -1.60
N ARG A 159 -27.44 -7.41 -1.15
CA ARG A 159 -28.38 -7.67 -0.06
C ARG A 159 -29.41 -8.71 -0.49
#